data_AF-A0AAN5CSX2-F1
#
_entry.id   AF-A0AAN5CSX2-F1
#
_cell.length_a   1.000
_cell.length_b   1.000
_cell.length_c   1.000
_cell.angle_alpha   90.00
_cell.angle_beta   90.00
_cell.angle_gamma   90.00
#
_symmetry.space_group_name_H-M   'P 1'
#
loop_
_entity.id
_entity.type
_entity.pdbx_description
1 polymer ?
#
loop_
_entity_poly.entity_id
_entity_poly.type
_entity_poly.pdbx_seq_one_letter_code
_entity_poly.pdbx_strand_id
1 'polypeptide(L)'
;VKMLLDLSRLVHSLSISWNVPHATNPDVNYFLNAEDVDWARVILEMFSRKINKLKIETLAYPGYLSRQNADSLGQKVPLLDKKIWFETTSSAHLDGISYKNNEHSIQVSGHVMSIKHSTR
;
A
#
# COMPACT_ATOMS: atom_id res chain seq x y z
N VAL A 1 -6.43 -6.15 -11.28
CA VAL A 1 -6.98 -4.80 -10.94
C VAL A 1 -8.49 -4.78 -10.75
N LYS A 2 -9.32 -5.12 -11.77
CA LYS A 2 -10.80 -5.02 -11.69
C LYS A 2 -11.41 -5.63 -10.42
N MET A 3 -11.03 -6.85 -10.06
CA MET A 3 -11.50 -7.53 -8.85
C MET A 3 -11.26 -6.71 -7.57
N LEU A 4 -10.07 -6.12 -7.40
CA LEU A 4 -9.75 -5.31 -6.21
C LEU A 4 -10.62 -4.05 -6.15
N LEU A 5 -10.80 -3.40 -7.31
CA LEU A 5 -11.66 -2.24 -7.42
C LEU A 5 -13.12 -2.61 -7.11
N ASP A 6 -13.62 -3.74 -7.60
CA ASP A 6 -14.97 -4.21 -7.30
C ASP A 6 -15.14 -4.52 -5.80
N LEU A 7 -14.19 -5.23 -5.20
CA LEU A 7 -14.18 -5.49 -3.75
C LEU A 7 -14.18 -4.19 -2.93
N SER A 8 -13.41 -3.19 -3.35
CA SER A 8 -13.32 -1.91 -2.63
C SER A 8 -14.62 -1.09 -2.63
N ARG A 9 -15.62 -1.48 -3.44
CA ARG A 9 -16.99 -0.92 -3.38
C ARG A 9 -17.86 -1.60 -2.33
N LEU A 10 -17.49 -2.81 -1.91
CA LEU A 10 -18.30 -3.68 -1.06
C LEU A 10 -17.81 -3.68 0.39
N VAL A 11 -16.50 -3.63 0.61
CA VAL A 11 -15.90 -3.77 1.94
C VAL A 11 -15.24 -2.49 2.45
N HIS A 12 -15.19 -2.33 3.77
CA HIS A 12 -14.44 -1.26 4.43
C HIS A 12 -12.99 -1.65 4.70
N SER A 13 -12.73 -2.94 4.81
CA SER A 13 -11.42 -3.50 5.17
C SER A 13 -11.04 -4.61 4.20
N LEU A 14 -9.79 -4.59 3.73
CA LEU A 14 -9.23 -5.65 2.90
C LEU A 14 -7.81 -5.97 3.38
N SER A 15 -7.49 -7.25 3.49
CA SER A 15 -6.13 -7.73 3.75
C SER A 15 -5.75 -8.66 2.61
N ILE A 16 -4.59 -8.44 2.01
CA ILE A 16 -4.03 -9.26 0.94
C ILE A 16 -2.70 -9.77 1.47
N SER A 17 -2.57 -11.09 1.59
CA SER A 17 -1.32 -11.72 1.98
C SER A 17 -0.88 -12.69 0.89
N TRP A 18 0.40 -12.65 0.57
CA TRP A 18 1.02 -13.48 -0.44
C TRP A 18 2.33 -14.04 0.12
N ASN A 19 2.27 -15.28 0.58
CA ASN A 19 3.42 -16.01 1.11
C ASN A 19 3.88 -17.03 0.05
N VAL A 20 4.91 -16.71 -0.72
CA VAL A 20 5.62 -17.73 -1.52
C VAL A 20 6.87 -18.14 -0.76
N PRO A 21 7.11 -19.45 -0.55
CA PRO A 21 8.29 -19.93 0.16
C PRO A 21 9.62 -19.66 -0.56
N HIS A 22 9.60 -19.29 -1.85
CA HIS A 22 10.80 -18.99 -2.64
C HIS A 22 10.58 -17.75 -3.51
N ALA A 23 11.27 -16.65 -3.21
CA ALA A 23 11.34 -15.48 -4.07
C ALA A 23 12.08 -15.89 -5.35
N THR A 24 11.37 -16.00 -6.47
CA THR A 24 11.99 -16.54 -7.70
C THR A 24 12.80 -15.49 -8.45
N ASN A 25 12.71 -14.21 -8.08
CA ASN A 25 13.64 -13.14 -8.42
C ASN A 25 13.14 -11.84 -7.71
N PRO A 26 13.93 -11.19 -6.84
CA PRO A 26 13.51 -9.99 -6.10
C PRO A 26 13.31 -8.75 -6.98
N ASP A 27 13.87 -8.74 -8.20
CA ASP A 27 13.75 -7.63 -9.15
C ASP A 27 12.42 -7.61 -9.90
N VAL A 28 11.52 -8.55 -9.59
CA VAL A 28 10.30 -8.70 -10.35
C VAL A 28 9.13 -7.97 -9.69
N ASN A 29 8.59 -7.01 -10.42
CA ASN A 29 7.49 -6.13 -10.02
C ASN A 29 6.10 -6.81 -10.14
N TYR A 30 6.01 -8.10 -9.81
CA TYR A 30 4.74 -8.83 -9.82
C TYR A 30 3.95 -8.59 -8.54
N PHE A 31 2.70 -8.13 -8.69
CA PHE A 31 1.68 -8.27 -7.65
C PHE A 31 0.40 -8.83 -8.27
N LEU A 32 -0.12 -9.92 -7.71
CA LEU A 32 -1.33 -10.60 -8.19
C LEU A 32 -1.27 -10.94 -9.70
N ASN A 33 -0.13 -11.45 -10.17
CA ASN A 33 0.13 -11.83 -11.57
C ASN A 33 -0.05 -10.67 -12.58
N ALA A 34 0.19 -9.42 -12.15
CA ALA A 34 0.21 -8.28 -13.04
C ALA A 34 1.56 -7.55 -12.95
N GLU A 35 2.13 -7.25 -14.13
CA GLU A 35 3.36 -6.47 -14.33
C GLU A 35 3.02 -5.03 -14.68
N ASP A 36 3.95 -4.11 -14.40
CA ASP A 36 3.91 -2.71 -14.83
C ASP A 36 2.62 -1.96 -14.48
N VAL A 37 1.95 -2.38 -13.41
CA VAL A 37 0.77 -1.70 -12.88
C VAL A 37 1.20 -0.58 -11.94
N ASP A 38 0.63 0.61 -12.14
CA ASP A 38 0.71 1.71 -11.17
C ASP A 38 -0.16 1.39 -9.94
N TRP A 39 0.42 0.61 -9.02
CA TRP A 39 -0.25 0.19 -7.80
C TRP A 39 -0.57 1.36 -6.87
N ALA A 40 0.19 2.47 -6.91
CA ALA A 40 -0.17 3.66 -6.15
C ALA A 40 -1.51 4.23 -6.64
N ARG A 41 -1.71 4.35 -7.95
CA ARG A 41 -2.99 4.78 -8.52
C ARG A 41 -4.13 3.84 -8.16
N VAL A 42 -3.92 2.53 -8.26
CA VAL A 42 -4.95 1.53 -7.91
C VAL A 42 -5.33 1.64 -6.43
N ILE A 43 -4.35 1.75 -5.53
CA ILE A 43 -4.58 1.88 -4.09
C ILE A 43 -5.34 3.17 -3.76
N LEU A 44 -4.99 4.30 -4.39
CA LEU A 44 -5.73 5.56 -4.22
C LEU A 44 -7.18 5.42 -4.68
N GLU A 45 -7.42 4.75 -5.81
CA GLU A 45 -8.77 4.50 -6.30
C GLU A 45 -9.57 3.56 -5.37
N MET A 46 -8.92 2.58 -4.74
CA MET A 46 -9.56 1.76 -3.70
C MET A 46 -9.97 2.62 -2.50
N PHE A 47 -9.12 3.55 -2.07
CA PHE A 47 -9.44 4.48 -0.98
C PHE A 47 -10.45 5.56 -1.35
N SER A 48 -10.62 5.91 -2.62
CA SER A 48 -11.71 6.80 -3.04
C SER A 48 -13.10 6.12 -2.99
N ARG A 49 -13.14 4.80 -2.76
CA ARG A 49 -14.37 3.99 -2.62
C ARG A 49 -14.71 3.75 -1.14
N LYS A 50 -15.22 2.57 -0.76
CA LYS A 50 -15.64 2.29 0.64
C LYS A 50 -14.48 1.89 1.56
N ILE A 51 -13.36 1.42 1.01
CA ILE A 51 -12.23 0.98 1.82
C ILE A 51 -11.68 2.14 2.64
N ASN A 52 -11.40 1.84 3.90
CA ASN A 52 -10.67 2.69 4.84
C ASN A 52 -9.56 1.92 5.57
N LYS A 53 -9.50 0.58 5.44
CA LYS A 53 -8.45 -0.26 6.00
C LYS A 53 -7.88 -1.18 4.90
N LEU A 54 -6.60 -1.05 4.57
CA LEU A 54 -5.94 -1.91 3.59
C LEU A 54 -4.61 -2.40 4.15
N LYS A 55 -4.39 -3.72 4.12
CA LYS A 55 -3.11 -4.34 4.42
C LYS A 55 -2.63 -5.17 3.24
N ILE A 56 -1.39 -4.99 2.82
CA ILE A 56 -0.76 -5.79 1.75
C ILE A 56 0.56 -6.37 2.27
N GLU A 57 0.65 -7.69 2.36
CA GLU A 57 1.84 -8.41 2.80
C GLU A 57 2.36 -9.29 1.67
N THR A 58 3.49 -8.89 1.08
CA THR A 58 4.15 -9.53 -0.07
C THR A 58 5.64 -9.70 0.22
N LEU A 59 5.98 -10.65 1.11
CA LEU A 59 7.36 -10.88 1.54
C LEU A 59 8.30 -11.29 0.39
N ALA A 60 7.76 -11.96 -0.64
CA ALA A 60 8.57 -12.49 -1.75
C ALA A 60 8.82 -11.47 -2.88
N TYR A 61 7.99 -10.42 -3.01
CA TYR A 61 8.02 -9.47 -4.13
C TYR A 61 7.78 -8.03 -3.66
N PRO A 62 8.71 -7.44 -2.90
CA PRO A 62 8.53 -6.11 -2.34
C PRO A 62 8.62 -5.00 -3.42
N GLY A 63 9.11 -5.30 -4.63
CA GLY A 63 9.28 -4.37 -5.75
C GLY A 63 8.00 -3.85 -6.41
N TYR A 64 6.84 -4.46 -6.12
CA TYR A 64 5.58 -4.03 -6.74
C TYR A 64 5.22 -2.56 -6.46
N LEU A 65 5.71 -2.01 -5.35
CA LEU A 65 5.56 -0.60 -4.99
C LEU A 65 6.93 0.08 -4.96
N SER A 66 7.26 0.79 -6.04
CA SER A 66 8.48 1.59 -6.14
C SER A 66 8.51 2.71 -5.08
N ARG A 67 9.72 3.23 -4.81
CA ARG A 67 9.91 4.37 -3.89
C ARG A 67 9.06 5.58 -4.25
N GLN A 68 9.05 5.96 -5.52
CA GLN A 68 8.26 7.10 -6.01
C GLN A 68 6.74 6.87 -5.79
N ASN A 69 6.27 5.64 -5.99
CA ASN A 69 4.87 5.28 -5.77
C ASN A 69 4.52 5.30 -4.28
N ALA A 70 5.42 4.80 -3.42
CA ALA A 70 5.28 4.90 -1.97
C ALA A 70 5.22 6.36 -1.48
N ASP A 71 6.14 7.20 -1.93
CA ASP A 71 6.16 8.63 -1.59
C ASP A 71 4.87 9.35 -2.04
N SER A 72 4.42 9.06 -3.26
CA SER A 72 3.15 9.56 -3.82
C SER A 72 1.95 9.14 -2.96
N LEU A 73 1.92 7.90 -2.46
CA LEU A 73 0.87 7.44 -1.52
C LEU A 73 0.93 8.19 -0.19
N GLY A 74 2.13 8.37 0.38
CA GLY A 74 2.36 9.12 1.62
C GLY A 74 1.87 10.57 1.56
N GLN A 75 1.95 11.19 0.38
CA GLN A 75 1.47 12.55 0.14
C GLN A 75 -0.03 12.62 -0.14
N LYS A 76 -0.58 11.68 -0.93
CA LYS A 76 -1.96 11.75 -1.44
C LYS A 76 -3.00 11.12 -0.53
N VAL A 77 -2.68 10.03 0.17
CA VAL A 77 -3.64 9.37 1.09
C VAL A 77 -4.14 10.32 2.18
N PRO A 78 -3.29 11.13 2.84
CA PRO A 78 -3.75 12.09 3.85
C PRO A 78 -4.69 13.19 3.33
N LEU A 79 -4.83 13.36 2.02
CA LEU A 79 -5.69 14.37 1.39
C LEU A 79 -7.10 13.85 1.10
N LEU A 80 -7.38 12.55 1.27
CA LEU A 80 -8.66 11.92 0.89
C LEU A 80 -9.81 12.20 1.88
N ASP A 81 -9.64 13.09 2.86
CA ASP A 81 -10.61 13.42 3.93
C ASP A 81 -11.31 12.18 4.53
N LYS A 82 -10.51 11.13 4.76
CA LYS A 82 -10.97 9.84 5.27
C LYS A 82 -10.03 9.35 6.35
N LYS A 83 -10.62 8.70 7.36
CA LYS A 83 -9.88 7.98 8.39
C LYS A 83 -9.31 6.70 7.79
N ILE A 84 -8.09 6.76 7.23
CA ILE A 84 -7.46 5.64 6.53
C ILE A 84 -6.42 4.95 7.41
N TRP A 85 -6.39 3.62 7.33
CA TRP A 85 -5.30 2.78 7.83
C TRP A 85 -4.77 1.96 6.66
N PHE A 86 -3.53 2.23 6.28
CA PHE A 86 -2.83 1.56 5.20
C PHE A 86 -1.51 1.01 5.71
N GLU A 87 -1.22 -0.25 5.40
CA GLU A 87 0.04 -0.89 5.71
C GLU A 87 0.44 -1.79 4.55
N THR A 88 1.69 -1.71 4.12
CA THR A 88 2.20 -2.54 3.05
C THR A 88 3.66 -2.91 3.25
N THR A 89 4.04 -4.10 2.82
CA THR A 89 5.44 -4.39 2.50
C THR A 89 5.85 -3.66 1.22
N SER A 90 7.05 -3.09 1.16
CA SER A 90 7.62 -2.42 -0.02
C SER A 90 9.15 -2.54 0.01
N SER A 91 9.78 -2.63 -1.16
CA SER A 91 11.24 -2.62 -1.31
C SER A 91 11.80 -1.21 -1.35
N ALA A 92 10.94 -0.19 -1.25
CA ALA A 92 11.35 1.19 -1.13
C ALA A 92 12.20 1.31 0.15
N HIS A 93 13.54 1.30 -0.03
CA HIS A 93 14.51 1.57 1.02
C HIS A 93 14.32 3.03 1.49
N LEU A 94 13.36 3.20 2.38
CA LEU A 94 12.97 4.45 3.02
C LEU A 94 13.23 4.36 4.53
N ASP A 95 14.31 3.67 4.92
CA ASP A 95 14.65 3.50 6.33
C ASP A 95 14.73 4.87 7.02
N GLY A 96 14.00 4.99 8.13
CA GLY A 96 14.02 6.18 8.98
C GLY A 96 13.04 7.30 8.59
N ILE A 97 12.18 7.12 7.59
CA ILE A 97 11.14 8.11 7.28
C ILE A 97 9.96 7.96 8.23
N SER A 98 9.81 8.94 9.12
CA SER A 98 8.64 9.10 9.98
C SER A 98 8.23 10.56 9.99
N TYR A 99 7.04 10.87 9.50
CA TYR A 99 6.49 12.23 9.55
C TYR A 99 4.98 12.19 9.71
N LYS A 100 4.40 13.33 10.08
CA LYS A 100 2.96 13.53 10.11
C LYS A 100 2.53 14.39 8.93
N ASN A 101 1.43 14.01 8.31
CA ASN A 101 0.76 14.81 7.29
C ASN A 101 -0.73 14.83 7.62
N ASN A 102 -1.28 16.01 7.92
CA ASN A 102 -2.60 16.18 8.53
C ASN A 102 -2.74 15.29 9.78
N GLU A 103 -3.87 14.59 9.90
CA GLU A 103 -4.16 13.65 10.97
C GLU A 103 -3.57 12.25 10.73
N HIS A 104 -2.68 12.08 9.75
CA HIS A 104 -2.04 10.80 9.44
C HIS A 104 -0.57 10.77 9.83
N SER A 105 -0.14 9.67 10.47
CA SER A 105 1.27 9.32 10.59
C SER A 105 1.70 8.48 9.39
N ILE A 106 2.85 8.84 8.82
CA ILE A 106 3.52 8.06 7.78
C ILE A 106 4.79 7.52 8.41
N GLN A 107 4.98 6.20 8.36
CA GLN A 107 6.15 5.54 8.92
C GLN A 107 6.67 4.48 7.96
N VAL A 108 7.98 4.44 7.77
CA VAL A 108 8.66 3.36 7.07
C VAL A 108 9.71 2.75 7.99
N SER A 109 9.64 1.44 8.18
CA SER A 109 10.55 0.66 9.02
C SER A 109 10.90 -0.64 8.32
N GLY A 110 12.17 -0.79 7.93
CA GLY A 110 12.62 -1.92 7.12
C GLY A 110 11.85 -1.98 5.81
N HIS A 111 11.18 -3.11 5.56
CA HIS A 111 10.38 -3.32 4.35
C HIS A 111 8.90 -2.95 4.51
N VAL A 112 8.51 -2.25 5.59
CA VAL A 112 7.10 -1.93 5.83
C VAL A 112 6.87 -0.43 5.77
N MET A 113 5.95 0.00 4.91
CA MET A 113 5.38 1.35 4.90
C MET A 113 4.00 1.32 5.55
N SER A 114 3.70 2.33 6.35
CA SER A 114 2.37 2.53 6.89
C SER A 114 1.92 3.99 6.85
N ILE A 115 0.62 4.18 6.64
CA ILE A 115 -0.09 5.46 6.70
C ILE A 115 -1.31 5.26 7.60
N LYS A 116 -1.32 5.87 8.77
CA LYS A 116 -2.36 5.63 9.79
C LYS A 116 -2.96 6.94 10.26
N HIS A 117 -4.27 7.09 10.12
CA HIS A 117 -5.00 8.18 10.76
C HIS A 117 -4.87 8.08 12.28
N SER A 118 -4.77 9.20 12.98
CA SER A 118 -4.55 9.32 14.43
C SER A 118 -5.59 8.59 15.31
N THR A 119 -6.74 8.26 14.75
CA THR A 119 -7.88 7.64 15.42
C THR A 119 -8.16 6.22 14.90
N ARG A 120 -7.24 5.59 14.16
CA ARG A 120 -7.39 4.26 13.59
C ARG A 120 -6.21 3.33 13.86
#